data_AF-A0A2N0P1W4-F1
#
_entry.id   AF-A0A2N0P1W4-F1
#
_cell.length_a   1.000
_cell.length_b   1.000
_cell.length_c   1.000
_cell.angle_alpha   90.00
_cell.angle_beta   90.00
_cell.angle_gamma   90.00
#
_symmetry.space_group_name_H-M   'P 1'
#
loop_
_entity.id
_entity.type
_entity.pdbx_description
1 polymer ?
#
loop_
_entity_poly.entity_id
_entity_poly.type
_entity_poly.pdbx_seq_one_letter_code
_entity_poly.pdbx_strand_id
1 'polypeptide(L)'
;MMAIELPPEILMIIFIYLTPSDLYTISSVCKKFRSILWPKTEISQHIWRKSRLHHIPFLNRSPPKLCTTTSGTEVMSEQQYLWLMIICEKCQFCEQKDKIKLTLYWEAKFYCCSTCLQKRTISGYKLIQGFPKVLIKFLNELPKMPGVANWEPQLYFESEAKRLLEEYNQVREYERDAWIERKESITKETKKEIKIYREFHSEFKYNFREVARKMALEIEAEDYEDKIMGLKEFKNFYCTQLATPSKFIKHTKV
;
A
#
# COMPACT_ATOMS: atom_id res chain seq x y z
N MET A 1 1.17 44.26 -10.86
CA MET A 1 2.14 43.26 -11.34
C MET A 1 1.35 42.25 -12.18
N MET A 2 1.38 42.36 -13.51
CA MET A 2 0.70 41.39 -14.37
C MET A 2 1.50 40.09 -14.32
N ALA A 3 0.98 39.09 -13.60
CA ALA A 3 1.48 37.73 -13.77
C ALA A 3 1.22 37.34 -15.22
N ILE A 4 2.29 37.04 -15.97
CA ILE A 4 2.18 36.46 -17.31
C ILE A 4 1.36 35.19 -17.16
N GLU A 5 0.10 35.21 -17.62
CA GLU A 5 -0.73 34.02 -17.64
C GLU A 5 -0.25 33.14 -18.79
N LEU A 6 0.56 32.13 -18.46
CA LEU A 6 0.95 31.12 -19.43
C LEU A 6 -0.30 30.41 -19.97
N PRO A 7 -0.38 30.16 -21.29
CA PRO A 7 -1.44 29.35 -21.87
C PRO A 7 -1.53 27.96 -21.23
N PRO A 8 -2.73 27.36 -21.10
CA PRO A 8 -2.91 26.04 -20.52
C PRO A 8 -2.02 24.96 -21.14
N GLU A 9 -1.77 25.03 -22.44
CA GLU A 9 -0.94 24.08 -23.20
C GLU A 9 0.53 24.15 -22.77
N ILE A 10 1.04 25.37 -22.55
CA ILE A 10 2.41 25.58 -22.06
C ILE A 10 2.54 25.08 -20.62
N LEU A 11 1.52 25.35 -19.79
CA LEU A 11 1.48 24.82 -18.42
C LEU A 11 1.47 23.29 -18.40
N MET A 12 0.72 22.63 -19.29
CA MET A 12 0.72 21.18 -19.40
C MET A 12 2.10 20.62 -19.75
N ILE A 13 2.78 21.24 -20.73
CA ILE A 13 4.15 20.84 -21.10
C ILE A 13 5.07 20.97 -19.89
N ILE A 14 5.05 22.11 -19.20
CA ILE A 14 5.87 22.34 -18.00
C ILE A 14 5.58 21.25 -16.96
N PHE A 15 4.30 20.99 -16.64
CA PHE A 15 3.92 20.02 -15.62
C PHE A 15 4.35 18.59 -15.93
N ILE A 16 4.35 18.18 -17.21
CA ILE A 16 4.84 16.86 -17.61
C ILE A 16 6.32 16.66 -17.23
N TYR A 17 7.12 17.72 -17.26
CA TYR A 17 8.55 17.66 -16.93
C TYR A 17 8.86 17.96 -15.46
N LEU A 18 7.86 18.22 -14.62
CA LEU A 18 8.06 18.34 -13.18
C LEU A 18 8.07 16.98 -12.50
N THR A 19 8.78 16.86 -11.37
CA THR A 19 8.72 15.63 -10.57
C THR A 19 7.34 15.46 -9.94
N PRO A 20 6.92 14.22 -9.63
CA PRO A 20 5.67 14.01 -8.89
C PRO A 20 5.57 14.82 -7.59
N SER A 21 6.67 14.97 -6.85
CA SER A 21 6.71 15.78 -5.62
C SER A 21 6.49 17.27 -5.87
N ASP A 22 7.06 17.81 -6.95
CA ASP A 22 6.83 19.20 -7.36
C ASP A 22 5.38 19.41 -7.77
N LEU A 23 4.80 18.49 -8.53
CA LEU A 23 3.38 18.55 -8.90
C LEU A 23 2.47 18.57 -7.66
N TYR A 24 2.78 17.76 -6.65
CA TYR A 24 2.06 17.78 -5.37
C TYR A 24 2.16 19.14 -4.68
N THR A 25 3.38 19.68 -4.60
CA THR A 25 3.64 20.98 -3.99
C THR A 25 2.89 22.10 -4.72
N ILE A 26 3.02 22.16 -6.04
CA ILE A 26 2.37 23.18 -6.88
C ILE A 26 0.83 23.08 -6.80
N SER A 27 0.28 21.86 -6.76
CA SER A 27 -1.16 21.64 -6.60
C SER A 27 -1.71 22.05 -5.23
N SER A 28 -0.84 22.25 -4.25
CA SER A 28 -1.19 22.64 -2.88
C SER A 28 -1.10 24.15 -2.65
N VAL A 29 -0.23 24.86 -3.38
CA VAL A 29 0.00 26.30 -3.20
C VAL A 29 -0.92 27.20 -4.03
N CYS A 30 -1.53 26.68 -5.12
CA CYS A 30 -2.31 27.50 -6.06
C CYS A 30 -3.61 26.84 -6.49
N LYS A 31 -4.75 27.53 -6.30
CA LYS A 31 -6.08 27.03 -6.70
C LYS A 31 -6.18 26.74 -8.21
N LYS A 32 -5.57 27.59 -9.06
CA LYS A 32 -5.53 27.42 -10.52
C LYS A 32 -4.79 26.14 -10.91
N PHE A 33 -3.64 25.87 -10.30
CA PHE A 33 -2.90 24.63 -10.57
C PHE A 33 -3.59 23.43 -9.96
N ARG A 34 -4.22 23.57 -8.79
CA ARG A 34 -5.06 22.53 -8.22
C ARG A 34 -6.21 22.13 -9.14
N SER A 35 -6.90 23.08 -9.77
CA SER A 35 -7.99 22.77 -10.71
C SER A 35 -7.52 22.07 -11.99
N ILE A 36 -6.23 22.15 -12.34
CA ILE A 36 -5.66 21.44 -13.49
C ILE A 36 -5.12 20.07 -13.08
N LEU A 37 -4.36 20.00 -11.99
CA LEU A 37 -3.58 18.83 -11.58
C LEU A 37 -4.34 17.85 -10.69
N TRP A 38 -5.38 18.29 -9.98
CA TRP A 38 -6.05 17.44 -8.99
C TRP A 38 -7.25 16.63 -9.50
N PRO A 39 -8.07 17.12 -10.46
CA PRO A 39 -9.19 16.33 -10.98
C PRO A 39 -8.76 14.99 -11.56
N LYS A 40 -9.68 14.02 -11.60
CA LYS A 40 -9.47 12.73 -12.25
C LYS A 40 -9.75 12.76 -13.76
N THR A 41 -9.54 13.90 -14.41
CA THR A 41 -9.72 14.06 -15.86
C THR A 41 -8.59 13.39 -16.63
N GLU A 42 -8.84 13.01 -17.88
CA GLU A 42 -7.81 12.42 -18.75
C GLU A 42 -6.56 13.29 -18.88
N ILE A 43 -6.72 14.62 -18.96
CA ILE A 43 -5.61 15.58 -19.03
C ILE A 43 -4.75 15.50 -17.77
N SER A 44 -5.39 15.59 -16.59
CA SER A 44 -4.70 15.50 -15.31
C SER A 44 -3.97 14.16 -15.18
N GLN A 45 -4.66 13.04 -15.41
CA GLN A 45 -4.04 11.72 -15.36
C GLN A 45 -2.88 11.58 -16.34
N HIS A 46 -2.98 12.18 -17.54
CA HIS A 46 -1.91 12.19 -18.52
C HIS A 46 -0.67 12.93 -18.00
N ILE A 47 -0.82 14.11 -17.39
CA ILE A 47 0.29 14.88 -16.82
C ILE A 47 1.02 14.05 -15.77
N TRP A 48 0.29 13.50 -14.79
CA TRP A 48 0.88 12.69 -13.72
C TRP A 48 1.56 11.43 -14.23
N ARG A 49 0.93 10.73 -15.19
CA ARG A 49 1.52 9.56 -15.83
C ARG A 49 2.82 9.88 -16.56
N LYS A 50 2.85 10.98 -17.33
CA LYS A 50 4.05 11.38 -18.06
C LYS A 50 5.16 11.83 -17.13
N SER A 51 4.83 12.62 -16.10
CA SER A 51 5.76 12.99 -15.03
C SER A 51 6.36 11.75 -14.34
N ARG A 52 5.52 10.77 -13.96
CA ARG A 52 5.97 9.48 -13.40
C ARG A 52 6.95 8.77 -14.31
N LEU A 53 6.58 8.55 -15.58
CA LEU A 53 7.39 7.79 -16.52
C LEU A 53 8.70 8.51 -16.90
N HIS A 54 8.71 9.84 -16.86
CA HIS A 54 9.90 10.63 -17.16
C HIS A 54 10.91 10.58 -16.00
N HIS A 55 10.44 10.77 -14.76
CA HIS A 55 11.31 10.92 -13.59
C HIS A 55 11.56 9.62 -12.82
N ILE A 56 10.69 8.63 -12.96
CA ILE A 56 10.71 7.37 -12.21
C ILE A 56 10.49 6.21 -13.20
N PRO A 57 11.41 5.99 -14.15
CA PRO A 57 11.23 5.02 -15.24
C PRO A 57 11.03 3.58 -14.75
N PHE A 58 11.56 3.24 -13.57
CA PHE A 58 11.38 1.93 -12.95
C PHE A 58 9.96 1.72 -12.37
N LEU A 59 9.26 2.81 -12.04
CA LEU A 59 7.84 2.77 -11.69
C LEU A 59 7.01 2.83 -12.97
N ASN A 60 7.19 1.87 -13.88
CA ASN A 60 6.54 1.85 -15.19
C ASN A 60 5.09 1.32 -15.15
N ARG A 61 4.80 0.43 -14.19
CA ARG A 61 3.48 -0.15 -13.98
C ARG A 61 2.42 0.92 -13.71
N SER A 62 1.30 0.81 -14.41
CA SER A 62 0.13 1.69 -14.25
C SER A 62 -0.43 1.64 -12.83
N PRO A 63 -1.30 2.57 -12.42
CA PRO A 63 -2.03 2.46 -11.17
C PRO A 63 -2.93 1.20 -11.12
N PRO A 64 -3.14 0.62 -9.93
CA PRO A 64 -3.93 -0.60 -9.77
C PRO A 64 -5.44 -0.36 -9.89
N LYS A 65 -6.18 -1.39 -10.33
CA LYS A 65 -7.66 -1.41 -10.28
C LYS A 65 -8.15 -1.82 -8.90
N LEU A 66 -8.17 -0.86 -7.96
CA LEU A 66 -8.56 -1.11 -6.56
C LEU A 66 -9.62 -0.16 -6.00
N CYS A 67 -10.13 0.79 -6.79
CA CYS A 67 -11.14 1.73 -6.32
C CYS A 67 -12.54 1.13 -6.41
N THR A 68 -13.09 0.69 -5.29
CA THR A 68 -14.47 0.19 -5.22
C THR A 68 -15.46 1.31 -5.48
N THR A 69 -16.36 1.09 -6.43
CA THR A 69 -17.51 1.94 -6.75
C THR A 69 -18.79 1.11 -6.69
N THR A 70 -19.94 1.78 -6.76
CA THR A 70 -21.26 1.13 -6.87
C THR A 70 -21.39 0.25 -8.11
N SER A 71 -20.62 0.52 -9.17
CA SER A 71 -20.65 -0.19 -10.46
C SER A 71 -19.51 -1.21 -10.66
N GLY A 72 -18.58 -1.35 -9.70
CA GLY A 72 -17.45 -2.26 -9.80
C GLY A 72 -16.13 -1.64 -9.34
N THR A 73 -15.02 -2.04 -9.96
CA THR A 73 -13.68 -1.57 -9.57
C THR A 73 -13.09 -0.62 -10.62
N GLU A 74 -12.75 0.58 -10.19
CA GLU A 74 -12.06 1.60 -10.99
C GLU A 74 -10.55 1.60 -10.77
N VAL A 75 -9.84 2.17 -11.74
CA VAL A 75 -8.40 2.43 -11.68
C VAL A 75 -8.13 3.52 -10.63
N MET A 76 -7.12 3.30 -9.79
CA MET A 76 -6.59 4.31 -8.89
C MET A 76 -6.03 5.48 -9.71
N SER A 77 -6.27 6.71 -9.27
CA SER A 77 -5.68 7.88 -9.95
C SER A 77 -4.15 7.88 -9.80
N GLU A 78 -3.42 8.36 -10.80
CA GLU A 78 -1.96 8.51 -10.78
C GLU A 78 -1.49 9.30 -9.54
N GLN A 79 -2.22 10.33 -9.12
CA GLN A 79 -1.94 11.08 -7.90
C GLN A 79 -1.88 10.16 -6.69
N GLN A 80 -2.98 9.45 -6.41
CA GLN A 80 -3.07 8.52 -5.27
C GLN A 80 -1.98 7.44 -5.36
N TYR A 81 -1.74 6.90 -6.55
CA TYR A 81 -0.72 5.88 -6.75
C TYR A 81 0.68 6.40 -6.43
N LEU A 82 1.04 7.58 -6.94
CA LEU A 82 2.32 8.23 -6.67
C LEU A 82 2.47 8.65 -5.22
N TRP A 83 1.38 9.07 -4.57
CA TRP A 83 1.38 9.36 -3.13
C TRP A 83 1.82 8.14 -2.33
N LEU A 84 1.22 6.98 -2.62
CA LEU A 84 1.56 5.74 -1.95
C LEU A 84 2.98 5.30 -2.34
N MET A 85 3.31 5.21 -3.62
CA MET A 85 4.60 4.64 -4.02
C MET A 85 5.80 5.49 -3.60
N ILE A 86 5.69 6.82 -3.69
CA ILE A 86 6.84 7.72 -3.66
C ILE A 86 6.79 8.71 -2.51
N ILE A 87 5.67 9.41 -2.35
CA ILE A 87 5.64 10.67 -1.58
C ILE A 87 5.34 10.45 -0.09
N CYS A 88 4.60 9.40 0.25
CA CYS A 88 4.29 9.10 1.63
C CYS A 88 5.53 8.53 2.35
N GLU A 89 6.10 9.33 3.24
CA GLU A 89 7.31 8.99 4.01
C GLU A 89 7.06 8.81 5.51
N LYS A 90 5.80 8.91 5.95
CA LYS A 90 5.42 8.78 7.35
C LYS A 90 4.14 7.98 7.54
N CYS A 91 3.95 7.47 8.75
CA CYS A 91 2.68 6.90 9.16
C CYS A 91 1.56 7.94 8.98
N GLN A 92 0.43 7.54 8.41
CA GLN A 92 -0.70 8.45 8.22
C GLN A 92 -1.46 8.76 9.52
N PHE A 93 -1.09 8.13 10.63
CA PHE A 93 -1.79 8.23 11.91
C PHE A 93 -0.89 8.68 13.07
N CYS A 94 0.43 8.75 12.87
CA CYS A 94 1.38 9.24 13.87
C CYS A 94 2.63 9.82 13.18
N GLU A 95 3.58 10.31 13.95
CA GLU A 95 4.81 10.93 13.42
C GLU A 95 5.95 9.91 13.16
N GLN A 96 5.67 8.61 13.10
CA GLN A 96 6.66 7.61 12.73
C GLN A 96 7.12 7.82 11.28
N LYS A 97 8.43 7.98 11.07
CA LYS A 97 9.08 8.22 9.76
C LYS A 97 10.12 7.15 9.41
N ASP A 98 10.41 6.23 10.32
CA ASP A 98 11.32 5.13 10.05
C ASP A 98 10.75 4.22 8.96
N LYS A 99 11.35 4.30 7.77
CA LYS A 99 10.97 3.54 6.57
C LYS A 99 10.80 2.05 6.85
N ILE A 100 11.63 1.45 7.71
CA ILE A 100 11.57 0.01 7.99
C ILE A 100 10.31 -0.34 8.78
N LYS A 101 9.89 0.53 9.69
CA LYS A 101 8.70 0.37 10.55
C LYS A 101 7.39 0.71 9.87
N LEU A 102 7.43 1.25 8.65
CA LEU A 102 6.25 1.65 7.89
C LEU A 102 5.90 0.60 6.85
N THR A 103 4.62 0.23 6.79
CA THR A 103 4.10 -0.71 5.80
C THR A 103 2.94 -0.08 5.04
N LEU A 104 2.96 -0.21 3.72
CA LEU A 104 1.84 0.12 2.85
C LEU A 104 0.85 -1.04 2.87
N TYR A 105 -0.36 -0.78 3.36
CA TYR A 105 -1.46 -1.74 3.31
C TYR A 105 -2.34 -1.42 2.11
N TRP A 106 -2.15 -2.15 1.01
CA TRP A 106 -2.85 -1.92 -0.26
C TRP A 106 -4.37 -2.06 -0.17
N GLU A 107 -4.86 -2.89 0.75
CA GLU A 107 -6.26 -3.08 1.11
C GLU A 107 -6.94 -1.77 1.51
N ALA A 108 -6.24 -1.02 2.36
CA ALA A 108 -6.76 0.18 3.00
C ALA A 108 -6.11 1.46 2.44
N LYS A 109 -5.15 1.30 1.52
CA LYS A 109 -4.47 2.36 0.76
C LYS A 109 -3.80 3.39 1.68
N PHE A 110 -3.09 2.92 2.70
CA PHE A 110 -2.31 3.80 3.58
C PHE A 110 -1.00 3.21 4.07
N TYR A 111 -0.07 4.09 4.46
CA TYR A 111 1.10 3.73 5.27
C TYR A 111 0.79 3.80 6.75
N CYS A 112 1.21 2.77 7.48
CA CYS A 112 1.01 2.67 8.91
C CYS A 112 2.14 1.90 9.58
N CYS A 113 2.45 2.25 10.82
CA CYS A 113 3.30 1.43 11.69
C CYS A 113 2.46 0.34 12.39
N SER A 114 3.12 -0.71 12.90
CA SER A 114 2.47 -1.82 13.60
C SER A 114 1.56 -1.37 14.76
N THR A 115 2.01 -0.42 15.57
CA THR A 115 1.21 0.13 16.69
C THR A 115 -0.08 0.79 16.22
N CYS A 116 -0.04 1.52 15.10
CA CYS A 116 -1.23 2.16 14.56
C CYS A 116 -2.13 1.16 13.81
N LEU A 117 -1.55 0.10 13.25
CA LEU A 117 -2.27 -1.01 12.63
C LEU A 117 -3.13 -1.74 13.67
N GLN A 118 -2.54 -2.14 14.80
CA GLN A 118 -3.24 -2.86 15.88
C GLN A 118 -4.50 -2.12 16.38
N LYS A 119 -4.47 -0.78 16.40
CA LYS A 119 -5.61 0.06 16.80
C LYS A 119 -6.75 0.11 15.76
N ARG A 120 -6.55 -0.44 14.57
CA ARG A 120 -7.46 -0.39 13.41
C ARG A 120 -7.86 -1.77 12.91
N THR A 121 -7.33 -2.81 13.53
CA THR A 121 -7.58 -4.19 13.15
C THR A 121 -8.38 -4.91 14.21
N ILE A 122 -9.12 -5.91 13.77
CA ILE A 122 -9.87 -6.84 14.60
C ILE A 122 -9.42 -8.26 14.28
N SER A 123 -9.28 -9.10 15.31
CA SER A 123 -8.97 -10.50 15.13
C SER A 123 -10.17 -11.26 14.57
N GLY A 124 -9.93 -12.26 13.73
CA GLY A 124 -10.96 -13.10 13.12
C GLY A 124 -11.82 -13.78 14.18
N TYR A 125 -11.22 -14.20 15.30
CA TYR A 125 -11.96 -14.76 16.44
C TYR A 125 -13.03 -13.79 16.98
N LYS A 126 -12.64 -12.53 17.25
CA LYS A 126 -13.56 -11.52 17.75
C LYS A 126 -14.60 -11.12 16.71
N LEU A 127 -14.20 -11.07 15.44
CA LEU A 127 -15.08 -10.73 14.33
C LEU A 127 -16.19 -11.77 14.14
N ILE A 128 -15.87 -13.07 14.13
CA ILE A 128 -16.83 -14.16 13.89
C ILE A 128 -17.97 -14.21 14.92
N GLN A 129 -17.75 -13.70 16.14
CA GLN A 129 -18.77 -13.69 17.19
C GLN A 129 -19.98 -12.78 16.88
N GLY A 130 -19.81 -11.75 16.05
CA GLY A 130 -20.85 -10.76 15.77
C GLY A 130 -21.01 -10.40 14.29
N PHE A 131 -20.32 -11.11 13.39
CA PHE A 131 -20.28 -10.78 11.96
C PHE A 131 -20.88 -11.92 11.12
N PRO A 132 -21.76 -11.62 10.15
CA PRO A 132 -22.32 -12.65 9.28
C PRO A 132 -21.23 -13.46 8.57
N LYS A 133 -21.23 -14.79 8.75
CA LYS A 133 -20.19 -15.68 8.21
C LYS A 133 -20.04 -15.55 6.69
N VAL A 134 -21.14 -15.33 5.98
CA VAL A 134 -21.15 -15.14 4.52
C VAL A 134 -20.30 -13.94 4.07
N LEU A 135 -20.13 -12.93 4.93
CA LEU A 135 -19.42 -11.69 4.59
C LEU A 135 -17.91 -11.79 4.81
N ILE A 136 -17.44 -12.73 5.64
CA ILE A 136 -16.02 -12.84 6.01
C ILE A 136 -15.13 -13.03 4.78
N LYS A 137 -15.59 -13.82 3.79
CA LYS A 137 -14.85 -14.09 2.55
C LYS A 137 -14.57 -12.84 1.71
N PHE A 138 -15.36 -11.78 1.90
CA PHE A 138 -15.23 -10.50 1.19
C PHE A 138 -14.23 -9.54 1.84
N LEU A 139 -13.86 -9.78 3.08
CA LEU A 139 -12.88 -8.95 3.76
C LEU A 139 -11.48 -9.24 3.21
N ASN A 140 -10.65 -8.20 3.22
CA ASN A 140 -9.26 -8.38 2.88
C ASN A 140 -8.48 -8.82 4.12
N GLU A 141 -7.78 -9.93 3.94
CA GLU A 141 -6.91 -10.50 4.96
C GLU A 141 -5.58 -9.76 4.95
N LEU A 142 -5.17 -9.30 6.13
CA LEU A 142 -3.81 -8.84 6.30
C LEU A 142 -2.84 -10.02 6.09
N PRO A 143 -1.69 -9.78 5.42
CA PRO A 143 -0.76 -10.86 5.17
C PRO A 143 -0.25 -11.37 6.52
N LYS A 144 -0.24 -12.69 6.69
CA LYS A 144 0.47 -13.30 7.82
C LYS A 144 1.96 -13.02 7.67
N MET A 145 2.63 -12.71 8.76
CA MET A 145 4.06 -12.40 8.71
C MET A 145 4.84 -13.68 8.39
N PRO A 146 5.98 -13.59 7.68
CA PRO A 146 6.85 -14.73 7.47
C PRO A 146 7.40 -15.23 8.82
N GLY A 147 7.14 -16.50 9.17
CA GLY A 147 7.59 -17.08 10.45
C GLY A 147 6.54 -17.11 11.55
N VAL A 148 5.42 -16.40 11.38
CA VAL A 148 4.28 -16.48 12.29
C VAL A 148 3.64 -17.85 12.19
N ALA A 149 3.48 -18.49 13.33
CA ALA A 149 2.85 -19.79 13.42
C ALA A 149 1.38 -19.72 12.96
N ASN A 150 0.91 -20.78 12.30
CA ASN A 150 -0.44 -20.84 11.71
C ASN A 150 -1.60 -20.61 12.71
N TRP A 151 -1.32 -20.68 14.02
CA TRP A 151 -2.31 -20.51 15.09
C TRP A 151 -2.69 -19.04 15.35
N GLU A 152 -1.91 -18.06 14.89
CA GLU A 152 -2.29 -16.66 15.08
C GLU A 152 -3.59 -16.29 14.35
N PRO A 153 -4.48 -15.54 15.01
CA PRO A 153 -5.76 -15.18 14.44
C PRO A 153 -5.57 -14.22 13.28
N GLN A 154 -6.19 -14.55 12.14
CA GLN A 154 -6.23 -13.67 10.97
C GLN A 154 -6.75 -12.27 11.35
N LEU A 155 -6.04 -11.23 10.93
CA LEU A 155 -6.43 -9.84 11.19
C LEU A 155 -7.17 -9.24 10.00
N TYR A 156 -8.17 -8.42 10.31
CA TYR A 156 -9.00 -7.69 9.35
C TYR A 156 -9.08 -6.22 9.74
N PHE A 157 -9.29 -5.33 8.78
CA PHE A 157 -9.55 -3.93 9.08
C PHE A 157 -10.96 -3.73 9.66
N GLU A 158 -11.04 -3.11 10.82
CA GLU A 158 -12.33 -2.88 11.50
C GLU A 158 -13.24 -1.96 10.66
N SER A 159 -12.66 -0.94 10.03
CA SER A 159 -13.39 -0.02 9.14
C SER A 159 -13.98 -0.72 7.90
N GLU A 160 -13.26 -1.71 7.36
CA GLU A 160 -13.74 -2.50 6.21
C GLU A 160 -14.91 -3.40 6.62
N ALA A 161 -14.78 -4.08 7.77
CA ALA A 161 -15.86 -4.90 8.32
C ALA A 161 -17.13 -4.07 8.56
N LYS A 162 -17.01 -2.91 9.21
CA LYS A 162 -18.14 -1.99 9.45
C LYS A 162 -18.82 -1.58 8.15
N ARG A 163 -18.05 -1.09 7.18
CA ARG A 163 -18.56 -0.68 5.86
C ARG A 163 -19.27 -1.82 5.13
N LEU A 164 -18.69 -3.03 5.14
CA LEU A 164 -19.27 -4.18 4.46
C LEU A 164 -20.60 -4.61 5.09
N LEU A 165 -20.68 -4.57 6.42
CA LEU A 165 -21.91 -4.87 7.14
C LEU A 165 -23.01 -3.84 6.86
N GLU A 166 -22.65 -2.55 6.87
CA GLU A 166 -23.55 -1.46 6.50
C GLU A 166 -24.08 -1.62 5.07
N GLU A 167 -23.20 -1.93 4.11
CA GLU A 167 -23.59 -2.20 2.72
C GLU A 167 -24.55 -3.38 2.63
N TYR A 168 -24.23 -4.50 3.28
CA TYR A 168 -25.07 -5.69 3.27
C TYR A 168 -26.46 -5.45 3.89
N ASN A 169 -26.54 -4.68 4.97
CA ASN A 169 -27.79 -4.37 5.65
C ASN A 169 -28.71 -3.47 4.81
N GLN A 170 -28.16 -2.73 3.84
CA GLN A 170 -28.93 -1.91 2.90
C GLN A 170 -29.48 -2.73 1.71
N VAL A 171 -28.97 -3.95 1.48
CA VAL A 171 -29.44 -4.82 0.40
C VAL A 171 -30.76 -5.47 0.79
N ARG A 172 -31.76 -5.32 -0.08
CA ARG A 172 -33.07 -5.95 0.07
C ARG A 172 -32.93 -7.46 0.01
N GLU A 173 -33.73 -8.18 0.79
CA GLU A 173 -33.59 -9.63 0.96
C GLU A 173 -33.60 -10.40 -0.36
N TYR A 174 -34.49 -10.05 -1.28
CA TYR A 174 -34.60 -10.69 -2.60
C TYR A 174 -33.43 -10.36 -3.56
N GLU A 175 -32.58 -9.39 -3.23
CA GLU A 175 -31.40 -8.99 -4.05
C GLU A 175 -30.09 -9.54 -3.48
N ARG A 176 -30.12 -10.17 -2.30
CA ARG A 176 -28.92 -10.59 -1.56
C ARG A 176 -28.07 -11.58 -2.34
N ASP A 177 -28.66 -12.59 -2.97
CA ASP A 177 -27.90 -13.61 -3.70
C ASP A 177 -27.15 -12.99 -4.89
N ALA A 178 -27.84 -12.16 -5.69
CA ALA A 178 -27.23 -11.44 -6.80
C ALA A 178 -26.17 -10.41 -6.34
N TRP A 179 -26.34 -9.83 -5.16
CA TRP A 179 -25.32 -8.96 -4.57
C TRP A 179 -24.09 -9.77 -4.10
N ILE A 180 -24.29 -10.93 -3.46
CA ILE A 180 -23.22 -11.83 -3.01
C ILE A 180 -22.38 -12.30 -4.19
N GLU A 181 -23.00 -12.75 -5.28
CA GLU A 181 -22.29 -13.22 -6.48
C GLU A 181 -21.44 -12.12 -7.13
N ARG A 182 -21.99 -10.90 -7.25
CA ARG A 182 -21.25 -9.74 -7.74
C ARG A 182 -20.07 -9.39 -6.83
N LYS A 183 -20.28 -9.42 -5.51
CA LYS A 183 -19.21 -9.15 -4.52
C LYS A 183 -18.11 -10.20 -4.55
N GLU A 184 -18.42 -11.48 -4.77
CA GLU A 184 -17.42 -12.52 -4.92
C GLU A 184 -16.49 -12.23 -6.10
N SER A 185 -17.06 -11.89 -7.25
CA SER A 185 -16.30 -11.57 -8.47
C SER A 185 -15.38 -10.35 -8.25
N ILE A 186 -15.92 -9.26 -7.66
CA ILE A 186 -15.16 -8.05 -7.36
C ILE A 186 -14.03 -8.33 -6.36
N THR A 187 -14.32 -9.10 -5.29
CA THR A 187 -13.34 -9.43 -4.25
C THR A 187 -12.21 -10.25 -4.82
N LYS A 188 -12.52 -11.26 -5.66
CA LYS A 188 -11.52 -12.13 -6.29
C LYS A 188 -10.54 -11.33 -7.14
N GLU A 189 -11.04 -10.39 -7.93
CA GLU A 189 -10.20 -9.53 -8.76
C GLU A 189 -9.35 -8.57 -7.92
N THR A 190 -9.97 -7.96 -6.91
CA THR A 190 -9.28 -7.04 -5.99
C THR A 190 -8.13 -7.72 -5.25
N LYS A 191 -8.36 -8.94 -4.72
CA LYS A 191 -7.33 -9.71 -4.00
C LYS A 191 -6.14 -10.08 -4.90
N LYS A 192 -6.39 -10.42 -6.17
CA LYS A 192 -5.32 -10.67 -7.15
C LYS A 192 -4.49 -9.42 -7.39
N GLU A 193 -5.15 -8.31 -7.67
CA GLU A 193 -4.47 -7.03 -7.95
C GLU A 193 -3.63 -6.58 -6.76
N ILE A 194 -4.19 -6.63 -5.54
CA ILE A 194 -3.47 -6.35 -4.29
C ILE A 194 -2.20 -7.18 -4.16
N LYS A 195 -2.27 -8.49 -4.40
CA LYS A 195 -1.11 -9.39 -4.28
C LYS A 195 0.02 -8.94 -5.20
N ILE A 196 -0.31 -8.65 -6.46
CA ILE A 196 0.69 -8.24 -7.45
C ILE A 196 1.34 -6.90 -7.05
N TYR A 197 0.56 -5.93 -6.56
CA TYR A 197 1.11 -4.62 -6.17
C TYR A 197 1.87 -4.65 -4.84
N ARG A 198 1.57 -5.60 -3.94
CA ARG A 198 2.39 -5.87 -2.75
C ARG A 198 3.79 -6.33 -3.13
N GLU A 199 3.88 -7.32 -4.00
CA GLU A 199 5.15 -7.88 -4.49
C GLU A 199 5.96 -6.78 -5.20
N PHE A 200 5.33 -6.10 -6.17
CA PHE A 200 5.96 -5.01 -6.91
C PHE A 200 6.42 -3.85 -6.01
N HIS A 201 5.61 -3.45 -5.02
CA HIS A 201 6.00 -2.39 -4.08
C HIS A 201 7.17 -2.82 -3.19
N SER A 202 7.21 -4.08 -2.77
CA SER A 202 8.32 -4.61 -1.98
C SER A 202 9.64 -4.51 -2.75
N GLU A 203 9.63 -4.98 -4.01
CA GLU A 203 10.79 -4.92 -4.91
C GLU A 203 11.22 -3.49 -5.23
N PHE A 204 10.25 -2.59 -5.41
CA PHE A 204 10.50 -1.20 -5.75
C PHE A 204 11.05 -0.39 -4.55
N LYS A 205 10.47 -0.55 -3.36
CA LYS A 205 10.71 0.34 -2.22
C LYS A 205 11.90 -0.09 -1.37
N TYR A 206 12.18 -1.39 -1.27
CA TYR A 206 13.15 -1.92 -0.32
C TYR A 206 14.25 -2.69 -1.03
N ASN A 207 15.49 -2.49 -0.60
CA ASN A 207 16.57 -3.40 -0.98
C ASN A 207 16.56 -4.66 -0.08
N PHE A 208 17.29 -5.70 -0.50
CA PHE A 208 17.35 -6.97 0.21
C PHE A 208 17.71 -6.84 1.70
N ARG A 209 18.62 -5.93 2.07
CA ARG A 209 19.00 -5.72 3.48
C ARG A 209 17.88 -5.07 4.28
N GLU A 210 17.16 -4.14 3.69
CA GLU A 210 16.01 -3.49 4.33
C GLU A 210 14.86 -4.48 4.54
N VAL A 211 14.61 -5.35 3.55
CA VAL A 211 13.64 -6.45 3.67
C VAL A 211 14.05 -7.38 4.82
N ALA A 212 15.31 -7.80 4.88
CA ALA A 212 15.81 -8.66 5.95
C ALA A 212 15.71 -8.01 7.35
N ARG A 213 16.03 -6.70 7.46
CA ARG A 213 15.86 -5.94 8.70
C ARG A 213 14.41 -5.83 9.13
N LYS A 214 13.50 -5.63 8.16
CA LYS A 214 12.07 -5.56 8.41
C LYS A 214 11.56 -6.88 8.98
N MET A 215 11.91 -7.99 8.34
CA MET A 215 11.61 -9.34 8.84
C MET A 215 12.17 -9.54 10.25
N ALA A 216 13.42 -9.13 10.52
CA ALA A 216 14.03 -9.27 11.84
C ALA A 216 13.32 -8.45 12.93
N LEU A 217 12.92 -7.21 12.65
CA LEU A 217 12.19 -6.37 13.61
C LEU A 217 10.79 -6.91 13.91
N GLU A 218 10.15 -7.50 12.91
CA GLU A 218 8.83 -8.12 13.05
C GLU A 218 8.93 -9.38 13.93
N ILE A 219 9.96 -10.21 13.69
CA ILE A 219 10.31 -11.36 14.53
C ILE A 219 10.66 -10.94 15.98
N GLU A 220 11.46 -9.88 16.16
CA GLU A 220 11.85 -9.41 17.50
C GLU A 220 10.67 -8.85 18.31
N ALA A 221 9.62 -8.36 17.63
CA ALA A 221 8.39 -7.94 18.29
C ALA A 221 7.59 -9.15 18.84
N GLU A 222 7.67 -10.30 18.18
CA GLU A 222 7.04 -11.56 18.61
C GLU A 222 7.83 -12.23 19.76
N ASP A 223 9.16 -12.22 19.72
CA ASP A 223 10.03 -12.75 20.79
C ASP A 223 9.85 -12.02 22.14
N TYR A 224 9.33 -10.78 22.14
CA TYR A 224 8.98 -10.06 23.36
C TYR A 224 7.67 -10.56 23.98
N GLU A 225 6.78 -11.15 23.18
CA GLU A 225 5.51 -11.74 23.64
C GLU A 225 5.65 -13.24 23.99
N ASP A 226 6.51 -14.01 23.31
CA ASP A 226 6.77 -15.43 23.62
C ASP A 226 8.27 -15.79 23.67
N LYS A 227 8.74 -16.30 24.82
CA LYS A 227 10.13 -16.80 25.00
C LYS A 227 10.33 -18.16 24.31
N ILE A 228 10.64 -18.20 23.01
CA ILE A 228 10.91 -19.46 22.29
C ILE A 228 12.42 -19.66 22.01
N MET A 229 13.00 -20.76 22.51
CA MET A 229 14.45 -21.03 22.46
C MET A 229 15.04 -21.27 21.06
N GLY A 230 14.25 -21.67 20.06
CA GLY A 230 14.75 -21.99 18.71
C GLY A 230 15.16 -20.78 17.87
N LEU A 231 14.78 -19.57 18.30
CA LEU A 231 14.94 -18.35 17.51
C LEU A 231 16.32 -17.69 17.66
N LYS A 232 17.05 -18.02 18.74
CA LYS A 232 18.46 -17.63 18.93
C LYS A 232 19.38 -18.21 17.86
N GLU A 233 19.13 -19.44 17.42
CA GLU A 233 19.96 -20.10 16.40
C GLU A 233 19.74 -19.48 15.01
N PHE A 234 18.49 -19.13 14.68
CA PHE A 234 18.14 -18.43 13.44
C PHE A 234 18.68 -16.99 13.41
N LYS A 235 18.65 -16.28 14.55
CA LYS A 235 19.25 -14.95 14.73
C LYS A 235 20.77 -14.97 14.52
N ASN A 236 21.46 -15.97 15.06
CA ASN A 236 22.89 -16.14 14.87
C ASN A 236 23.28 -16.38 13.40
N PHE A 237 22.45 -17.08 12.62
CA PHE A 237 22.69 -17.33 11.19
C PHE A 237 22.67 -16.03 10.36
N TYR A 238 21.68 -15.15 10.56
CA TYR A 238 21.61 -13.89 9.80
C TYR A 238 22.57 -12.82 10.31
N CYS A 239 22.80 -12.74 11.63
CA CYS A 239 23.79 -11.81 12.19
C CYS A 239 25.22 -12.13 11.74
N THR A 240 25.58 -13.41 11.56
CA THR A 240 26.91 -13.81 11.07
C THR A 240 27.11 -13.52 9.58
N GLN A 241 26.06 -13.61 8.75
CA GLN A 241 26.15 -13.21 7.34
C GLN A 241 26.23 -11.69 7.11
N LEU A 242 25.66 -10.90 8.02
CA LEU A 242 25.74 -9.43 7.97
C LEU A 242 27.06 -8.86 8.51
N ALA A 243 27.85 -9.66 9.23
CA ALA A 243 29.11 -9.26 9.86
C ALA A 243 30.36 -9.47 9.00
N THR A 244 30.25 -10.09 7.82
CA THR A 244 31.39 -10.26 6.90
C THR A 244 31.36 -9.19 5.81
N PRO A 245 32.32 -8.25 5.77
CA PRO A 245 32.59 -7.48 4.57
C PRO A 245 33.11 -8.47 3.52
N SER A 246 32.50 -8.46 2.35
CA SER A 246 32.92 -9.23 1.18
C SER A 246 34.42 -9.04 0.91
N LYS A 247 35.27 -9.99 1.32
CA LYS A 247 36.57 -10.21 0.70
C LYS A 247 36.35 -10.96 -0.61
N PHE A 248 35.92 -10.25 -1.64
CA PHE A 248 35.97 -10.73 -3.02
C PHE A 248 36.43 -9.61 -3.94
N ILE A 249 37.68 -9.18 -3.77
CA ILE A 249 38.49 -8.68 -4.88
C ILE A 249 39.92 -9.16 -4.63
N LYS A 250 40.33 -10.16 -5.43
CA LYS A 250 41.67 -10.36 -5.99
C LYS A 250 41.66 -11.74 -6.66
N HIS A 251 41.57 -11.75 -7.99
CA HIS A 251 42.53 -12.41 -8.87
C HIS A 251 42.00 -12.39 -10.30
N THR A 252 42.53 -11.47 -11.09
CA THR A 252 43.06 -11.80 -12.43
C THR A 252 44.02 -10.68 -12.81
N LYS A 253 45.30 -11.02 -12.81
CA LYS A 253 46.41 -10.25 -13.37
C LYS A 253 47.00 -11.14 -14.45
N VAL A 254 47.30 -10.49 -15.58
CA VAL A 254 47.96 -10.96 -16.81
C VAL A 254 47.05 -11.75 -17.74
#